data_AF-A0AAV7AWJ7-F1
#
_entry.id   AF-A0AAV7AWJ7-F1
#
_cell.length_a   1.000
_cell.length_b   1.000
_cell.length_c   1.000
_cell.angle_alpha   90.00
_cell.angle_beta   90.00
_cell.angle_gamma   90.00
#
_symmetry.space_group_name_H-M   'P 1'
#
loop_
_entity.id
_entity.type
_entity.pdbx_description
1 polymer ?
#
loop_
_entity_poly.entity_id
_entity_poly.type
_entity_poly.pdbx_seq_one_letter_code
_entity_poly.pdbx_strand_id
1 'polypeptide(L)'
;MIDNTCSPTSDDEDSDYRQESIKDAYKDRRRRAHTQAEQKRRDAIKKGYDDLQTIVPTCQQQDCSIGSQKLSKAVVLQKTIDYIQFLHKEKKKQEEEVSTLRKEVMALKIMKSNYEQIVKAHQNNPHEGTDQVSDQVKFSVFQGIMDSLFQTFNASISVNSFQELSACVFSWIEEHCKPQTLRDVVRGVLHQLKNPLY
;
A
#
# COMPACT_ATOMS: atom_id res chain seq x y z
N MET A 1 32.03 -79.97 -80.02
CA MET A 1 32.76 -78.73 -79.68
C MET A 1 31.68 -77.70 -79.35
N ILE A 2 31.30 -77.49 -78.08
CA ILE A 2 32.02 -76.73 -77.02
C ILE A 2 32.14 -75.25 -77.50
N ASP A 3 31.54 -74.21 -76.90
CA ASP A 3 31.16 -73.95 -75.51
C ASP A 3 29.97 -72.99 -75.39
N ASN A 4 29.16 -73.21 -74.35
CA ASN A 4 28.07 -72.36 -73.87
C ASN A 4 28.40 -71.92 -72.43
N THR A 5 28.10 -70.67 -72.12
CA THR A 5 27.94 -70.08 -70.78
C THR A 5 29.20 -69.71 -69.98
N CYS A 6 29.52 -68.41 -69.99
CA CYS A 6 30.11 -67.73 -68.84
C CYS A 6 28.96 -67.34 -67.90
N SER A 7 28.86 -68.00 -66.75
CA SER A 7 28.05 -67.55 -65.62
C SER A 7 28.99 -66.97 -64.56
N PRO A 8 28.86 -65.71 -64.16
CA PRO A 8 29.44 -65.24 -62.91
C PRO A 8 28.50 -65.67 -61.79
N THR A 9 28.89 -66.68 -61.00
CA THR A 9 28.31 -66.89 -59.67
C THR A 9 28.76 -65.72 -58.82
N SER A 10 27.89 -64.71 -58.69
CA SER A 10 28.09 -63.58 -57.80
C SER A 10 27.55 -63.97 -56.44
N ASP A 11 28.40 -63.85 -55.42
CA ASP A 11 28.09 -64.07 -54.01
C ASP A 11 26.95 -63.13 -53.54
N ASP A 12 25.74 -63.68 -53.36
CA ASP A 12 24.56 -62.97 -52.85
C ASP A 12 24.34 -63.19 -51.33
N GLU A 13 25.39 -63.54 -50.55
CA GLU A 13 25.27 -63.85 -49.11
C GLU A 13 25.81 -62.74 -48.16
N ASP A 14 26.50 -61.70 -48.67
CA ASP A 14 27.10 -60.62 -47.83
C ASP A 14 26.25 -59.31 -47.78
N SER A 15 25.11 -59.29 -48.47
CA SER A 15 24.24 -58.12 -48.60
C SER A 15 23.39 -57.83 -47.35
N ASP A 16 22.93 -58.88 -46.66
CA ASP A 16 21.94 -58.72 -45.58
C ASP A 16 22.58 -58.20 -44.27
N TYR A 17 23.80 -58.64 -43.95
CA TYR A 17 24.55 -58.19 -42.77
C TYR A 17 24.91 -56.69 -42.82
N ARG A 18 25.25 -56.16 -44.01
CA ARG A 18 25.48 -54.71 -44.20
C ARG A 18 24.20 -53.90 -44.06
N GLN A 19 23.08 -54.41 -44.58
CA GLN A 19 21.78 -53.74 -44.50
C GLN A 19 21.27 -53.66 -43.05
N GLU A 20 21.50 -54.71 -42.25
CA GLU A 20 21.14 -54.75 -40.83
C GLU A 20 22.02 -53.83 -39.98
N SER A 21 23.34 -53.79 -40.24
CA SER A 21 24.28 -52.86 -39.61
C SER A 21 23.91 -51.39 -39.83
N ILE A 22 23.50 -51.01 -41.05
CA ILE A 22 23.06 -49.64 -41.38
C ILE A 22 21.73 -49.30 -40.67
N LYS A 23 20.78 -50.24 -40.62
CA LYS A 23 19.52 -50.06 -39.88
C LYS A 23 19.78 -49.86 -38.38
N ASP A 24 20.72 -50.57 -37.79
CA ASP A 24 21.06 -50.43 -36.37
C ASP A 24 21.83 -49.14 -36.07
N ALA A 25 22.74 -48.72 -36.95
CA ALA A 25 23.38 -47.40 -36.87
C ALA A 25 22.35 -46.26 -36.95
N TYR A 26 21.31 -46.39 -37.79
CA TYR A 26 20.23 -45.41 -37.89
C TYR A 26 19.35 -45.39 -36.64
N LYS A 27 18.98 -46.56 -36.10
CA LYS A 27 18.23 -46.67 -34.83
C LYS A 27 19.01 -46.06 -33.68
N ASP A 28 20.33 -46.29 -33.62
CA ASP A 28 21.18 -45.74 -32.57
C ASP A 28 21.34 -44.21 -32.69
N ARG A 29 21.53 -43.69 -33.91
CA ARG A 29 21.51 -42.23 -34.16
C ARG A 29 20.19 -41.60 -33.71
N ARG A 30 19.05 -42.26 -34.00
CA ARG A 30 17.72 -41.80 -33.56
C ARG A 30 17.59 -41.82 -32.03
N ARG A 31 18.10 -42.86 -31.36
CA ARG A 31 18.11 -42.98 -29.90
C ARG A 31 18.91 -41.84 -29.27
N ARG A 32 20.13 -41.56 -29.78
CA ARG A 32 20.99 -40.47 -29.28
C ARG A 32 20.32 -39.10 -29.46
N ALA A 33 19.73 -38.84 -30.63
CA ALA A 33 19.00 -37.59 -30.88
C ALA A 33 17.80 -37.43 -29.92
N HIS A 34 17.03 -38.50 -29.68
CA HIS A 34 15.93 -38.48 -28.72
C HIS A 34 16.42 -38.20 -27.29
N THR A 35 17.48 -38.86 -26.84
CA THR A 35 18.08 -38.60 -25.52
C THR A 35 18.57 -37.16 -25.38
N GLN A 36 19.19 -36.60 -26.41
CA GLN A 36 19.67 -35.21 -26.40
C GLN A 36 18.51 -34.21 -26.33
N ALA A 37 17.44 -34.43 -27.11
CA ALA A 37 16.24 -33.59 -27.06
C ALA A 37 15.57 -33.65 -25.67
N GLU A 38 15.49 -34.84 -25.07
CA GLU A 38 14.95 -35.04 -23.73
C GLU A 38 15.80 -34.36 -22.65
N GLN A 39 17.13 -34.43 -22.76
CA GLN A 39 18.03 -33.74 -21.84
C GLN A 39 17.83 -32.22 -21.91
N LYS A 40 17.78 -31.66 -23.13
CA LYS A 40 17.51 -30.23 -23.33
C LYS A 40 16.17 -29.80 -22.72
N ARG A 41 15.12 -30.62 -22.86
CA ARG A 41 13.82 -30.39 -22.20
C ARG A 41 13.95 -30.39 -20.68
N ARG A 42 14.68 -31.35 -20.10
CA ARG A 42 14.90 -31.44 -18.65
C ARG A 42 15.70 -30.26 -18.10
N ASP A 43 16.72 -29.80 -18.84
CA ASP A 43 17.54 -28.66 -18.45
C ASP A 43 16.71 -27.36 -18.47
N ALA A 44 15.83 -27.19 -19.47
CA ALA A 44 14.90 -26.07 -19.51
C ALA A 44 13.92 -26.08 -18.33
N ILE A 45 13.38 -27.25 -17.96
CA ILE A 45 12.51 -27.39 -16.78
C ILE A 45 13.30 -27.06 -15.50
N LYS A 46 14.53 -27.57 -15.38
CA LYS A 46 15.39 -27.31 -14.22
C LYS A 46 15.64 -25.81 -14.05
N LYS A 47 15.97 -25.12 -15.14
CA LYS A 47 16.12 -23.66 -15.15
C LYS A 47 14.84 -22.95 -14.67
N GLY A 48 13.67 -23.40 -15.13
CA GLY A 48 12.38 -22.85 -14.66
C GLY A 48 12.18 -23.00 -13.14
N TYR A 49 12.64 -24.09 -12.52
CA TYR A 49 12.61 -24.24 -11.06
C TYR A 49 13.58 -23.30 -10.35
N ASP A 50 14.77 -23.10 -10.91
CA ASP A 50 15.77 -22.18 -10.36
C ASP A 50 15.25 -20.72 -10.43
N ASP A 51 14.60 -20.35 -11.53
CA ASP A 51 13.95 -19.05 -11.70
C ASP A 51 12.79 -18.87 -10.70
N LEU A 52 11.93 -19.89 -10.52
CA LEU A 52 10.85 -19.86 -9.52
C LEU A 52 11.37 -19.63 -8.10
N GLN A 53 12.44 -20.32 -7.71
CA GLN A 53 13.03 -20.13 -6.37
C GLN A 53 13.57 -18.71 -6.17
N THR A 54 14.02 -18.07 -7.24
CA THR A 54 14.56 -16.70 -7.21
C THR A 54 13.46 -15.64 -7.13
N ILE A 55 12.28 -15.86 -7.74
CA ILE A 55 11.21 -14.85 -7.75
C ILE A 55 10.18 -15.02 -6.64
N VAL A 56 10.11 -16.21 -6.01
CA VAL A 56 9.17 -16.50 -4.92
C VAL A 56 9.88 -16.25 -3.58
N PRO A 57 9.52 -15.20 -2.82
CA PRO A 57 10.28 -14.80 -1.62
C PRO A 57 10.32 -15.89 -0.53
N THR A 58 9.24 -16.66 -0.40
CA THR A 58 9.14 -17.74 0.59
C THR A 58 10.04 -18.94 0.25
N CYS A 59 10.51 -19.06 -1.00
CA CYS A 59 11.52 -20.03 -1.39
C CYS A 59 12.93 -19.58 -0.95
N GLN A 60 13.23 -18.28 -1.02
CA GLN A 60 14.54 -17.71 -0.66
C GLN A 60 14.80 -17.72 0.86
N GLN A 61 13.77 -17.55 1.69
CA GLN A 61 13.92 -17.39 3.14
C GLN A 61 14.50 -18.61 3.87
N GLN A 62 14.47 -19.82 3.28
CA GLN A 62 14.99 -21.03 3.93
C GLN A 62 16.50 -21.23 3.77
N ASP A 63 17.17 -20.50 2.87
CA ASP A 63 18.63 -20.60 2.70
C ASP A 63 19.41 -19.95 3.88
N CYS A 64 18.73 -19.20 4.75
CA CYS A 64 19.35 -18.48 5.87
C CYS A 64 19.38 -19.26 7.20
N SER A 65 18.72 -20.43 7.30
CA SER A 65 18.62 -21.19 8.55
C SER A 65 19.08 -22.64 8.38
N ILE A 66 20.34 -22.89 8.78
CA ILE A 66 20.93 -24.20 9.08
C ILE A 66 20.85 -25.23 7.93
N GLY A 67 21.90 -25.25 7.11
CA GLY A 67 22.18 -26.31 6.13
C GLY A 67 21.48 -26.10 4.80
N SER A 68 22.25 -26.07 3.71
CA SER A 68 21.75 -25.85 2.34
C SER A 68 20.93 -27.03 1.80
N GLN A 69 19.79 -27.34 2.42
CA GLN A 69 18.84 -28.31 1.90
C GLN A 69 18.05 -27.67 0.76
N LYS A 70 18.44 -28.01 -0.47
CA LYS A 70 17.72 -27.61 -1.68
C LYS A 70 16.24 -27.99 -1.54
N LEU A 71 15.36 -27.01 -1.75
CA LEU A 71 13.92 -27.21 -1.74
C LEU A 71 13.50 -28.32 -2.71
N SER A 72 12.56 -29.17 -2.29
CA SER A 72 11.98 -30.17 -3.18
C SER A 72 11.11 -29.50 -4.25
N LYS A 73 11.03 -30.09 -5.44
CA LYS A 73 10.20 -29.57 -6.55
C LYS A 73 8.75 -29.36 -6.13
N ALA A 74 8.18 -30.29 -5.36
CA ALA A 74 6.82 -30.19 -4.86
C ALA A 74 6.63 -28.97 -3.94
N VAL A 75 7.60 -28.70 -3.06
CA VAL A 75 7.55 -27.53 -2.16
C VAL A 75 7.67 -26.23 -2.95
N VAL A 76 8.57 -26.15 -3.93
CA VAL A 76 8.70 -24.96 -4.80
C VAL A 76 7.39 -24.65 -5.51
N LEU A 77 6.74 -25.67 -6.09
CA LEU A 77 5.45 -25.49 -6.75
C LEU A 77 4.36 -25.03 -5.76
N GLN A 78 4.27 -25.65 -4.58
CA GLN A 78 3.28 -25.26 -3.58
C GLN A 78 3.48 -23.80 -3.12
N LYS A 79 4.71 -23.42 -2.75
CA LYS A 79 5.04 -22.05 -2.37
C LYS A 79 4.74 -21.05 -3.50
N THR A 80 4.93 -21.45 -4.74
CA THR A 80 4.58 -20.62 -5.92
C THR A 80 3.07 -20.42 -6.03
N ILE A 81 2.27 -21.48 -5.84
CA ILE A 81 0.79 -21.38 -5.85
C ILE A 81 0.31 -20.43 -4.75
N ASP A 82 0.83 -20.61 -3.54
CA ASP A 82 0.47 -19.77 -2.39
C ASP A 82 0.84 -18.30 -2.65
N TYR A 83 2.01 -18.06 -3.26
CA TYR A 83 2.46 -16.71 -3.61
C TYR A 83 1.60 -16.06 -4.71
N ILE A 84 1.17 -16.81 -5.72
CA ILE A 84 0.22 -16.31 -6.75
C ILE A 84 -1.11 -15.92 -6.10
N GLN A 85 -1.64 -16.77 -5.20
CA GLN A 85 -2.87 -16.46 -4.47
C GLN A 85 -2.72 -15.20 -3.60
N PHE A 86 -1.58 -15.07 -2.92
CA PHE A 86 -1.23 -13.86 -2.17
C PHE A 86 -1.20 -12.62 -3.07
N LEU A 87 -0.53 -12.69 -4.23
CA LEU A 87 -0.46 -11.58 -5.19
C LEU A 87 -1.83 -11.18 -5.72
N HIS A 88 -2.73 -12.14 -5.99
CA HIS A 88 -4.11 -11.84 -6.38
C HIS A 88 -4.87 -11.12 -5.27
N LYS A 89 -4.69 -11.52 -4.01
CA LYS A 89 -5.32 -10.87 -2.86
C LYS A 89 -4.80 -9.44 -2.67
N GLU A 90 -3.48 -9.24 -2.72
CA GLU A 90 -2.87 -7.92 -2.58
C GLU A 90 -3.24 -6.99 -3.75
N LYS A 91 -3.25 -7.50 -4.99
CA LYS A 91 -3.72 -6.74 -6.15
C LYS A 91 -5.17 -6.26 -5.94
N LYS A 92 -6.08 -7.16 -5.52
CA LYS A 92 -7.48 -6.80 -5.27
C LYS A 92 -7.60 -5.72 -4.18
N LYS A 93 -6.85 -5.87 -3.09
CA LYS A 93 -6.81 -4.89 -1.99
C LYS A 93 -6.35 -3.51 -2.50
N GLN A 94 -5.28 -3.45 -3.29
CA GLN A 94 -4.78 -2.20 -3.87
C GLN A 94 -5.79 -1.57 -4.83
N GLU A 95 -6.49 -2.36 -5.64
CA GLU A 95 -7.55 -1.87 -6.54
C GLU A 95 -8.73 -1.26 -5.75
N GLU A 96 -9.14 -1.88 -4.65
CA GLU A 96 -10.18 -1.36 -3.74
C GLU A 96 -9.75 -0.05 -3.05
N GLU A 97 -8.49 0.03 -2.61
CA GLU A 97 -7.92 1.24 -2.00
C GLU A 97 -7.87 2.40 -3.01
N VAL A 98 -7.40 2.15 -4.23
CA VAL A 98 -7.40 3.15 -5.32
C VAL A 98 -8.82 3.62 -5.64
N SER A 99 -9.80 2.71 -5.66
CA SER A 99 -11.21 3.06 -5.86
C SER A 99 -11.74 3.98 -4.75
N THR A 100 -11.39 3.68 -3.49
CA THR A 100 -11.77 4.48 -2.33
C THR A 100 -11.14 5.87 -2.37
N LEU A 101 -9.82 5.96 -2.58
CA LEU A 101 -9.09 7.23 -2.68
C LEU A 101 -9.63 8.11 -3.82
N ARG A 102 -10.02 7.52 -4.95
CA ARG A 102 -10.65 8.27 -6.07
C ARG A 102 -11.99 8.89 -5.65
N LYS A 103 -12.80 8.19 -4.86
CA LYS A 103 -14.07 8.72 -4.33
C LYS A 103 -13.83 9.86 -3.35
N GLU A 104 -12.85 9.73 -2.45
CA GLU A 104 -12.49 10.79 -1.50
C GLU A 104 -12.00 12.05 -2.24
N VAL A 105 -11.12 11.90 -3.23
CA VAL A 105 -10.67 13.03 -4.07
C VAL A 105 -11.85 13.71 -4.76
N MET A 106 -12.82 12.94 -5.26
CA MET A 106 -14.03 13.50 -5.87
C MET A 106 -14.87 14.28 -4.85
N ALA A 107 -15.10 13.72 -3.66
CA ALA A 107 -15.83 14.39 -2.59
C ALA A 107 -15.15 15.71 -2.17
N LEU A 108 -13.83 15.69 -1.98
CA LEU A 108 -13.05 16.89 -1.64
C LEU A 108 -13.11 17.94 -2.74
N LYS A 109 -13.08 17.55 -4.02
CA LYS A 109 -13.27 18.49 -5.14
C LYS A 109 -14.65 19.14 -5.13
N ILE A 110 -15.70 18.37 -4.83
CA ILE A 110 -17.08 18.89 -4.70
C ILE A 110 -17.15 19.89 -3.53
N MET A 111 -16.62 19.53 -2.36
CA MET A 111 -16.58 20.41 -1.19
C MET A 111 -15.84 21.71 -1.50
N LYS A 112 -14.64 21.62 -2.10
CA LYS A 112 -13.88 22.80 -2.53
C LYS A 112 -14.69 23.69 -3.46
N SER A 113 -15.32 23.11 -4.47
CA SER A 113 -16.17 23.87 -5.41
C SER A 113 -17.32 24.58 -4.70
N ASN A 114 -17.96 23.94 -3.71
CA ASN A 114 -19.03 24.56 -2.92
C ASN A 114 -18.51 25.75 -2.10
N TYR A 115 -17.36 25.60 -1.42
CA TYR A 115 -16.76 26.72 -0.68
C TYR A 115 -16.36 27.88 -1.59
N GLU A 116 -15.79 27.60 -2.77
CA GLU A 116 -15.46 28.63 -3.76
C GLU A 116 -16.70 29.39 -4.24
N GLN A 117 -17.85 28.71 -4.38
CA GLN A 117 -19.12 29.36 -4.72
C GLN A 117 -19.63 30.26 -3.59
N ILE A 118 -19.56 29.80 -2.34
CA ILE A 118 -19.95 30.61 -1.16
C ILE A 118 -19.09 31.87 -1.07
N VAL A 119 -17.76 31.73 -1.21
CA VAL A 119 -16.83 32.87 -1.17
C VAL A 119 -17.14 33.87 -2.28
N LYS A 120 -17.39 33.41 -3.51
CA LYS A 120 -17.77 34.29 -4.63
C LYS A 120 -19.11 34.99 -4.39
N ALA A 121 -20.10 34.29 -3.82
CA ALA A 121 -21.40 34.87 -3.49
C ALA A 121 -21.27 35.99 -2.45
N HIS A 122 -20.44 35.80 -1.42
CA HIS A 122 -20.13 36.86 -0.44
C HIS A 122 -19.36 38.04 -1.06
N GLN A 123 -18.42 37.80 -1.99
CA GLN A 123 -17.71 38.87 -2.68
C GLN A 123 -18.61 39.70 -3.61
N ASN A 124 -19.62 39.07 -4.21
CA ASN A 124 -20.57 39.73 -5.11
C ASN A 124 -21.68 40.50 -4.38
N ASN A 125 -21.71 40.50 -3.04
CA ASN A 125 -22.70 41.18 -2.22
C ASN A 125 -22.03 42.23 -1.30
N PRO A 126 -21.61 43.40 -1.83
CA PRO A 126 -20.83 44.38 -1.06
C PRO A 126 -21.62 45.09 0.07
N HIS A 127 -22.92 44.81 0.24
CA HIS A 127 -23.77 45.44 1.26
C HIS A 127 -23.85 44.71 2.61
N GLU A 128 -23.26 43.51 2.76
CA GLU A 128 -23.17 42.81 4.07
C GLU A 128 -21.83 43.05 4.81
N GLY A 129 -21.01 43.99 4.32
CA GLY A 129 -19.69 44.30 4.88
C GLY A 129 -19.61 45.57 5.73
N THR A 130 -20.61 46.44 5.70
CA THR A 130 -20.52 47.78 6.32
C THR A 130 -20.82 47.81 7.81
N ASP A 131 -21.35 46.73 8.38
CA ASP A 131 -21.64 46.60 9.81
C ASP A 131 -20.71 45.59 10.52
N GLN A 132 -19.64 45.17 9.85
CA GLN A 132 -18.69 44.24 10.43
C GLN A 132 -17.72 45.00 11.35
N VAL A 133 -17.90 44.78 12.65
CA VAL A 133 -16.92 45.08 13.68
C VAL A 133 -15.54 44.60 13.21
N SER A 134 -14.55 45.49 13.18
CA SER A 134 -13.18 45.19 12.73
C SER A 134 -12.62 43.95 13.45
N ASP A 135 -11.84 43.13 12.75
CA ASP A 135 -11.18 41.97 13.35
C ASP A 135 -10.30 42.36 14.55
N GLN A 136 -9.78 43.60 14.57
CA GLN A 136 -9.07 44.14 15.72
C GLN A 136 -9.97 44.25 16.96
N VAL A 137 -11.23 44.66 16.78
CA VAL A 137 -12.20 44.77 17.86
C VAL A 137 -12.67 43.37 18.30
N LYS A 138 -12.89 42.45 17.36
CA LYS A 138 -13.19 41.04 17.70
C LYS A 138 -12.06 40.41 18.53
N PHE A 139 -10.82 40.64 18.14
CA PHE A 139 -9.64 40.18 18.87
C PHE A 139 -9.56 40.81 20.26
N SER A 140 -9.80 42.13 20.37
CA SER A 140 -9.79 42.84 21.66
C SER A 140 -10.87 42.31 22.62
N VAL A 141 -12.06 41.97 22.11
CA VAL A 141 -13.14 41.34 22.89
C VAL A 141 -12.72 39.94 23.36
N PHE A 142 -12.21 39.10 22.46
CA PHE A 142 -11.74 37.76 22.82
C PHE A 142 -10.63 37.81 23.88
N GLN A 143 -9.63 38.68 23.67
CA GLN A 143 -8.52 38.86 24.59
C GLN A 143 -9.03 39.28 25.98
N GLY A 144 -9.91 40.28 26.07
CA GLY A 144 -10.46 40.73 27.35
C GLY A 144 -11.24 39.65 28.09
N ILE A 145 -11.97 38.78 27.36
CA ILE A 145 -12.66 37.63 27.97
C ILE A 145 -11.65 36.63 28.53
N MET A 146 -10.64 36.26 27.74
CA MET A 146 -9.61 35.31 28.14
C MET A 146 -8.78 35.80 29.32
N ASP A 147 -8.39 37.08 29.31
CA ASP A 147 -7.63 37.70 30.41
C ASP A 147 -8.45 37.71 31.71
N SER A 148 -9.74 38.05 31.63
CA SER A 148 -10.63 38.04 32.81
C SER A 148 -10.79 36.63 33.38
N LEU A 149 -10.99 35.61 32.53
CA LEU A 149 -11.07 34.22 32.97
C LEU A 149 -9.74 33.74 33.55
N PHE A 150 -8.62 34.04 32.91
CA PHE A 150 -7.30 33.63 33.39
C PHE A 150 -6.94 34.24 34.74
N GLN A 151 -7.30 35.50 34.99
CA GLN A 151 -7.10 36.13 36.30
C GLN A 151 -7.86 35.39 37.41
N THR A 152 -9.13 35.03 37.17
CA THR A 152 -9.90 34.25 38.15
C THR A 152 -9.32 32.86 38.33
N PHE A 153 -8.87 32.21 37.25
CA PHE A 153 -8.22 30.91 37.33
C PHE A 153 -6.96 30.98 38.19
N ASN A 154 -6.08 31.95 37.93
CA ASN A 154 -4.83 32.10 38.67
C ASN A 154 -5.05 32.42 40.16
N ALA A 155 -6.15 33.06 40.52
CA ALA A 155 -6.53 33.32 41.91
C ALA A 155 -7.12 32.09 42.62
N SER A 156 -7.81 31.21 41.89
CA SER A 156 -8.55 30.07 42.46
C SER A 156 -7.79 28.74 42.44
N ILE A 157 -6.64 28.67 41.75
CA ILE A 157 -5.89 27.42 41.59
C ILE A 157 -4.71 27.33 42.56
N SER A 158 -4.60 26.16 43.20
CA SER A 158 -3.43 25.73 43.96
C SER A 158 -2.77 24.53 43.28
N VAL A 159 -1.43 24.50 43.27
CA VAL A 159 -0.62 23.45 42.60
C VAL A 159 0.17 22.58 43.58
N ASN A 160 -0.21 22.57 44.86
CA ASN A 160 0.52 21.84 45.91
C ASN A 160 0.38 20.30 45.80
N SER A 161 -0.70 19.81 45.19
CA SER A 161 -0.90 18.38 44.89
C SER A 161 -1.89 18.18 43.75
N PHE A 162 -1.87 17.01 43.10
CA PHE A 162 -2.85 16.69 42.05
C PHE A 162 -4.29 16.69 42.57
N GLN A 163 -4.51 16.20 43.79
CA GLN A 163 -5.84 16.18 44.40
C GLN A 163 -6.37 17.59 44.63
N GLU A 164 -5.55 18.48 45.21
CA GLU A 164 -5.92 19.88 45.45
C GLU A 164 -6.12 20.64 44.14
N LEU A 165 -5.21 20.46 43.17
CA LEU A 165 -5.36 21.03 41.82
C LEU A 165 -6.68 20.61 41.18
N SER A 166 -6.99 19.31 41.20
CA SER A 166 -8.22 18.80 40.59
C SER A 166 -9.47 19.39 41.25
N ALA A 167 -9.49 19.47 42.59
CA ALA A 167 -10.59 20.08 43.34
C ALA A 167 -10.74 21.57 43.01
N CYS A 168 -9.64 22.33 43.01
CA CYS A 168 -9.65 23.76 42.67
C CYS A 168 -10.13 24.01 41.24
N VAL A 169 -9.71 23.20 40.27
CA VAL A 169 -10.15 23.32 38.86
C VAL A 169 -11.65 23.05 38.75
N PHE A 170 -12.17 21.99 39.38
CA PHE A 170 -13.61 21.71 39.36
C PHE A 170 -14.42 22.84 39.97
N SER A 171 -14.04 23.32 41.16
CA SER A 171 -14.70 24.45 41.80
C SER A 171 -14.64 25.73 40.94
N TRP A 172 -13.50 26.03 40.32
CA TRP A 172 -13.37 27.19 39.44
C TRP A 172 -14.27 27.11 38.22
N ILE A 173 -14.34 25.96 37.54
CA ILE A 173 -15.23 25.76 36.39
C ILE A 173 -16.69 25.95 36.81
N GLU A 174 -17.09 25.36 37.93
CA GLU A 174 -18.46 25.45 38.43
C GLU A 174 -18.84 26.86 38.87
N GLU A 175 -17.89 27.69 39.30
CA GLU A 175 -18.17 29.05 39.74
C GLU A 175 -18.09 30.06 38.58
N HIS A 176 -17.04 29.98 37.76
CA HIS A 176 -16.68 31.02 36.79
C HIS A 176 -17.05 30.71 35.35
N CYS A 177 -17.26 29.44 34.98
CA CYS A 177 -17.59 29.04 33.59
C CYS A 177 -19.08 28.76 33.36
N LYS A 178 -19.96 29.14 34.29
CA LYS A 178 -21.42 29.06 34.10
C LYS A 178 -21.90 30.01 32.99
N PRO A 179 -22.95 29.66 32.21
CA PRO A 179 -23.46 30.50 31.13
C PRO A 179 -23.89 31.92 31.54
N GLN A 180 -24.27 32.13 32.80
CA GLN A 180 -24.61 33.47 33.31
C GLN A 180 -23.34 34.27 33.61
N THR A 181 -22.41 33.68 34.37
CA THR A 181 -21.12 34.31 34.69
C THR A 181 -20.34 34.70 33.43
N LEU A 182 -20.29 33.81 32.42
CA LEU A 182 -19.66 34.11 31.14
C LEU A 182 -20.34 35.26 30.40
N ARG A 183 -21.68 35.34 30.44
CA ARG A 183 -22.42 36.47 29.87
C ARG A 183 -22.08 37.80 30.55
N ASP A 184 -21.92 37.78 31.87
CA ASP A 184 -21.55 38.96 32.64
C ASP A 184 -20.09 39.37 32.39
N VAL A 185 -19.16 38.42 32.25
CA VAL A 185 -17.78 38.68 31.82
C VAL A 185 -17.74 39.33 30.43
N VAL A 186 -18.45 38.75 29.45
CA VAL A 186 -18.54 39.31 28.09
C VAL A 186 -19.13 40.72 28.11
N ARG A 187 -20.22 40.94 28.87
CA ARG A 187 -20.83 42.27 29.00
C ARG A 187 -19.87 43.27 29.66
N GLY A 188 -19.13 42.85 30.68
CA GLY A 188 -18.12 43.65 31.35
C GLY A 188 -17.01 44.09 30.40
N VAL A 189 -16.45 43.15 29.63
CA VAL A 189 -15.41 43.43 28.61
C VAL A 189 -15.93 44.38 27.53
N LEU A 190 -17.15 44.17 27.04
CA LEU A 190 -17.77 45.07 26.06
C LEU A 190 -17.97 46.48 26.60
N HIS A 191 -18.32 46.63 27.88
CA HIS A 191 -18.41 47.95 28.53
C HIS A 191 -17.04 48.62 28.70
N GLN A 192 -16.00 47.88 29.07
CA GLN A 192 -14.64 48.40 29.21
C GLN A 192 -14.09 48.88 27.86
N LEU A 193 -14.33 48.12 26.79
CA LEU A 193 -13.92 48.50 25.43
C LEU A 193 -14.73 49.68 24.88
N LYS A 194 -15.97 49.88 25.34
CA LYS A 194 -16.80 51.04 24.97
C LYS A 194 -16.36 52.33 25.69
N ASN A 195 -15.83 52.22 26.90
CA ASN A 195 -15.37 53.33 27.72
C ASN A 195 -13.90 53.13 28.12
N PRO A 196 -12.93 53.27 27.19
CA PRO A 196 -11.54 53.38 27.58
C PRO A 196 -11.44 54.61 28.50
N LEU A 197 -10.89 54.45 29.71
CA LEU A 197 -10.56 55.61 30.53
C LEU A 197 -9.53 56.44 29.75
N TYR A 198 -9.95 57.66 29.37
CA TYR A 198 -9.40 58.65 28.43
C TYR A 198 -9.96 58.61 27.00
#